data_AF-A0A819H6T3-F1
#
_entry.id   AF-A0A819H6T3-F1
#
_cell.length_a   1.000
_cell.length_b   1.000
_cell.length_c   1.000
_cell.angle_alpha   90.00
_cell.angle_beta   90.00
_cell.angle_gamma   90.00
#
_symmetry.space_group_name_H-M   'P 1'
#
loop_
_entity.id
_entity.type
_entity.pdbx_description
1 polymer ?
#
loop_
_entity_poly.entity_id
_entity_poly.type
_entity_poly.pdbx_seq_one_letter_code
_entity_poly.pdbx_strand_id
1 'polypeptide(L)'
;LVSYSLFFTDFVGQAVFGIYNNNNENFTLKKLFILGGNPKLDPEHPLRLLYNDGVRFGSWGMSIYSISCSIYSFNIQTLNNYFGIKRVYIGSQLIYAIGMILMGYLHHRIAVIILSAVAGILYSTLFTIPYLLISKYYRSNIFNQLNTHGQIRGIGTDVAVVSSMVFLAQLFLSLTMGTFIHLAGSTIIVTIVASILSICGAISATQILYPD
;
A
#
# COMPACT_ATOMS: atom_id res chain seq x y z
N LEU A 1 -0.69 8.07 -3.36
CA LEU A 1 -1.77 7.46 -4.19
C LEU A 1 -1.22 6.98 -5.53
N VAL A 2 -0.63 7.86 -6.33
CA VAL A 2 -0.18 7.57 -7.72
C VAL A 2 0.85 6.43 -7.77
N SER A 3 1.84 6.41 -6.88
CA SER A 3 2.89 5.38 -6.89
C SER A 3 2.34 3.99 -6.59
N TYR A 4 1.46 3.84 -5.59
CA TYR A 4 0.81 2.55 -5.29
C TYR A 4 -0.04 2.06 -6.47
N SER A 5 -0.86 2.94 -7.06
CA SER A 5 -1.68 2.57 -8.22
C SER A 5 -0.85 2.16 -9.42
N LEU A 6 0.30 2.80 -9.63
CA LEU A 6 1.20 2.47 -10.71
C LEU A 6 1.86 1.11 -10.50
N PHE A 7 2.45 0.87 -9.33
CA PHE A 7 3.13 -0.42 -9.06
C PHE A 7 2.15 -1.59 -8.97
N PHE A 8 0.94 -1.36 -8.44
CA PHE A 8 -0.10 -2.39 -8.41
C PHE A 8 -0.59 -2.74 -9.81
N THR A 9 -0.92 -1.75 -10.64
CA THR A 9 -1.39 -2.04 -12.01
C THR A 9 -0.29 -2.64 -12.88
N ASP A 10 0.97 -2.24 -12.68
CA ASP A 10 2.13 -2.87 -13.32
C ASP A 10 2.35 -4.32 -12.84
N PHE A 11 2.22 -4.59 -11.53
CA PHE A 11 2.24 -5.94 -10.99
C PHE A 11 1.13 -6.82 -11.60
N VAL A 12 -0.11 -6.33 -11.66
CA VAL A 12 -1.23 -7.08 -12.23
C VAL A 12 -1.03 -7.32 -13.73
N GLY A 13 -0.57 -6.31 -14.47
CA GLY A 13 -0.28 -6.41 -15.90
C GLY A 13 0.81 -7.42 -16.21
N GLN A 14 1.87 -7.44 -15.41
CA GLN A 14 3.02 -8.30 -15.65
C GLN A 14 2.87 -9.70 -15.02
N ALA A 15 2.63 -9.80 -13.72
CA ALA A 15 2.67 -11.06 -12.98
C ALA A 15 1.40 -11.91 -13.12
N VAL A 16 0.21 -11.29 -13.21
CA VAL A 16 -1.06 -12.03 -13.19
C VAL A 16 -1.47 -12.48 -14.60
N PHE A 17 -1.32 -11.59 -15.59
CA PHE A 17 -1.71 -11.89 -16.97
C PHE A 17 -0.58 -12.51 -17.79
N GLY A 18 0.69 -12.20 -17.50
CA GLY A 18 1.85 -12.78 -18.19
C GLY A 18 1.94 -14.30 -18.11
N ILE A 19 1.48 -14.90 -17.01
CA ILE A 19 1.55 -16.35 -16.77
C ILE A 19 0.43 -17.12 -17.50
N TYR A 20 -0.72 -16.50 -17.76
CA TYR A 20 -1.93 -17.18 -18.27
C TYR A 20 -1.77 -17.72 -19.70
N ASN A 21 -0.94 -17.09 -20.54
CA ASN A 21 -0.78 -17.47 -21.95
C ASN A 21 0.36 -18.47 -22.22
N ASN A 22 1.11 -18.88 -21.18
CA ASN A 22 2.27 -19.76 -21.32
C ASN A 22 1.90 -21.26 -21.39
N ASN A 23 0.61 -21.61 -21.26
CA ASN A 23 0.16 -23.00 -21.24
C ASN A 23 -0.17 -23.57 -22.63
N ASN A 24 -0.10 -22.79 -23.72
CA ASN A 24 -0.56 -23.22 -25.05
C ASN A 24 0.51 -23.24 -26.16
N GLU A 25 1.74 -22.79 -25.95
CA GLU A 25 2.75 -22.79 -27.02
C GLU A 25 4.10 -23.37 -26.57
N ASN A 26 4.66 -24.19 -27.47
CA ASN A 26 5.87 -24.97 -27.28
C ASN A 26 7.06 -24.09 -26.85
N PHE A 27 7.56 -24.44 -25.66
CA PHE A 27 8.96 -24.39 -25.25
C PHE A 27 9.92 -24.41 -26.46
N THR A 28 10.54 -23.26 -26.78
CA THR A 28 11.97 -23.04 -27.17
C THR A 28 12.10 -21.75 -28.00
N LEU A 29 12.49 -20.61 -27.37
CA LEU A 29 13.64 -19.77 -27.82
C LEU A 29 13.95 -18.43 -27.11
N LYS A 30 13.26 -17.96 -26.05
CA LYS A 30 13.79 -16.77 -25.31
C LYS A 30 13.37 -16.65 -23.85
N LYS A 31 13.79 -17.61 -23.05
CA LYS A 31 13.67 -17.69 -21.58
C LYS A 31 14.47 -16.60 -20.81
N LEU A 32 14.62 -15.35 -21.29
CA LEU A 32 15.48 -14.38 -20.58
C LEU A 32 15.09 -12.90 -20.62
N PHE A 33 13.92 -12.47 -21.10
CA PHE A 33 13.57 -11.05 -20.93
C PHE A 33 12.07 -10.82 -20.72
N ILE A 34 11.69 -10.73 -19.44
CA ILE A 34 10.49 -10.08 -18.87
C ILE A 34 9.19 -10.93 -18.94
N LEU A 35 8.93 -11.65 -17.84
CA LEU A 35 7.83 -12.62 -17.58
C LEU A 35 6.42 -12.00 -17.46
N GLY A 36 6.13 -10.91 -18.16
CA GLY A 36 4.87 -10.18 -18.11
C GLY A 36 4.79 -9.12 -19.21
N GLY A 37 3.59 -8.80 -19.69
CA GLY A 37 3.42 -7.97 -20.88
C GLY A 37 4.26 -6.69 -20.84
N ASN A 38 5.03 -6.43 -21.89
CA ASN A 38 6.08 -5.42 -21.86
C ASN A 38 5.55 -4.08 -22.37
N PRO A 39 5.61 -2.99 -21.58
CA PRO A 39 5.04 -1.71 -21.97
C PRO A 39 5.81 -0.98 -23.07
N LYS A 40 7.01 -1.46 -23.43
CA LYS A 40 7.91 -0.85 -24.43
C LYS A 40 7.74 -1.43 -25.84
N LEU A 41 6.84 -2.39 -26.05
CA LEU A 41 6.58 -3.00 -27.35
C LEU A 41 5.58 -2.19 -28.18
N ASP A 42 5.62 -2.37 -29.50
CA ASP A 42 4.72 -1.72 -30.45
C ASP A 42 3.24 -1.96 -30.09
N PRO A 43 2.35 -1.00 -30.40
CA PRO A 43 0.94 -1.05 -29.99
C PRO A 43 0.19 -2.31 -30.44
N GLU A 44 0.59 -2.89 -31.58
CA GLU A 44 -0.04 -4.06 -32.18
C GLU A 44 0.55 -5.39 -31.68
N HIS A 45 1.61 -5.35 -30.86
CA HIS A 45 2.24 -6.57 -30.37
C HIS A 45 1.35 -7.30 -29.35
N PRO A 46 1.14 -8.63 -29.46
CA PRO A 46 0.21 -9.38 -28.59
C PRO A 46 0.54 -9.27 -27.09
N LEU A 47 1.83 -9.18 -26.74
CA LEU A 47 2.28 -8.96 -25.36
C LEU A 47 1.86 -7.60 -24.77
N ARG A 48 1.69 -6.55 -25.58
CA ARG A 48 1.25 -5.22 -25.14
C ARG A 48 -0.26 -5.16 -24.92
N LEU A 49 -1.03 -5.86 -25.77
CA LEU A 49 -2.47 -6.05 -25.58
C LEU A 49 -2.77 -6.79 -24.27
N LEU A 50 -2.03 -7.86 -23.98
CA LEU A 50 -2.17 -8.62 -22.73
C LEU A 50 -1.86 -7.77 -21.49
N TYR A 51 -0.84 -6.91 -21.57
CA TYR A 51 -0.53 -5.94 -20.52
C TYR A 51 -1.68 -4.95 -20.32
N ASN A 52 -2.22 -4.39 -21.42
CA ASN A 52 -3.32 -3.44 -21.35
C ASN A 52 -4.59 -4.06 -20.73
N ASP A 53 -4.88 -5.32 -21.03
CA ASP A 53 -5.97 -6.06 -20.40
C ASP A 53 -5.73 -6.27 -18.89
N GLY A 54 -4.48 -6.57 -18.51
CA GLY A 54 -4.09 -6.65 -17.10
C GLY A 54 -4.19 -5.30 -16.37
N VAL A 55 -3.82 -4.18 -17.02
CA VAL A 55 -3.99 -2.83 -16.45
C VAL A 55 -5.48 -2.49 -16.28
N ARG A 56 -6.32 -2.83 -17.26
CA ARG A 56 -7.79 -2.67 -17.16
C ARG A 56 -8.33 -3.48 -15.97
N PHE A 57 -7.86 -4.70 -15.79
CA PHE A 57 -8.22 -5.51 -14.63
C PHE A 57 -7.73 -4.89 -13.32
N GLY A 58 -6.51 -4.34 -13.30
CA GLY A 58 -5.97 -3.59 -12.17
C GLY A 58 -6.83 -2.37 -11.79
N SER A 59 -7.44 -1.70 -12.77
CA SER A 59 -8.38 -0.59 -12.51
C SER A 59 -9.63 -1.03 -11.74
N TRP A 60 -10.15 -2.25 -11.98
CA TRP A 60 -11.23 -2.80 -11.17
C TRP A 60 -10.80 -3.04 -9.72
N GLY A 61 -9.57 -3.55 -9.52
CA GLY A 61 -8.98 -3.67 -8.18
C GLY A 61 -8.85 -2.32 -7.48
N MET A 62 -8.49 -1.25 -8.20
CA MET A 62 -8.38 0.11 -7.67
C MET A 62 -9.73 0.74 -7.31
N SER A 63 -10.81 0.37 -8.02
CA SER A 63 -12.17 0.75 -7.66
C SER A 63 -12.56 0.17 -6.30
N ILE A 64 -12.33 -1.14 -6.10
CA ILE A 64 -12.63 -1.83 -4.83
C ILE A 64 -11.75 -1.32 -3.68
N TYR A 65 -10.50 -1.00 -3.97
CA TYR A 65 -9.62 -0.29 -3.03
C TYR A 65 -10.26 1.03 -2.55
N SER A 66 -10.84 1.81 -3.45
CA SER A 66 -11.47 3.10 -3.11
C SER A 66 -12.78 2.92 -2.33
N ILE A 67 -13.59 1.93 -2.71
CA ILE A 67 -14.83 1.56 -2.00
C ILE A 67 -14.53 1.10 -0.57
N SER A 68 -13.56 0.19 -0.41
CA SER A 68 -13.14 -0.31 0.91
C SER A 68 -12.56 0.81 1.79
N CYS A 69 -11.74 1.69 1.21
CA CYS A 69 -11.22 2.87 1.91
C CYS A 69 -12.36 3.78 2.41
N SER A 70 -13.40 4.02 1.59
CA SER A 70 -14.56 4.85 1.96
C SER A 70 -15.36 4.24 3.11
N ILE A 71 -15.75 2.96 2.96
CA ILE A 71 -16.53 2.24 3.98
C ILE A 71 -15.76 2.16 5.30
N TYR A 72 -14.47 1.84 5.24
CA TYR A 72 -13.65 1.74 6.43
C TYR A 72 -13.44 3.11 7.09
N SER A 73 -13.18 4.18 6.32
CA SER A 73 -13.03 5.53 6.85
C SER A 73 -14.28 6.03 7.58
N PHE A 74 -15.47 5.62 7.16
CA PHE A 74 -16.71 5.96 7.87
C PHE A 74 -16.79 5.27 9.24
N ASN A 75 -16.34 4.00 9.32
CA ASN A 75 -16.47 3.18 10.52
C ASN A 75 -15.25 3.24 11.45
N ILE A 76 -14.13 3.84 11.03
CA ILE A 76 -12.86 3.80 11.77
C ILE A 76 -12.95 4.44 13.16
N GLN A 77 -13.74 5.50 13.33
CA GLN A 77 -13.92 6.14 14.64
C GLN A 77 -14.62 5.20 15.63
N THR A 78 -15.67 4.52 15.20
CA THR A 78 -16.38 3.50 15.98
C THR A 78 -15.46 2.33 16.31
N LEU A 79 -14.68 1.87 15.34
CA LEU A 79 -13.73 0.77 15.51
C LEU A 79 -12.63 1.12 16.52
N ASN A 80 -12.11 2.34 16.45
CA ASN A 80 -11.10 2.86 17.37
C ASN A 80 -11.62 2.98 18.81
N ASN A 81 -12.90 3.36 18.98
CA ASN A 81 -13.52 3.43 20.30
C ASN A 81 -13.76 2.03 20.91
N TYR A 82 -14.08 1.03 20.08
CA TYR A 82 -14.38 -0.32 20.56
C TYR A 82 -13.12 -1.19 20.78
N PHE A 83 -12.19 -1.20 19.82
CA PHE A 83 -10.97 -2.04 19.88
C PHE A 83 -9.73 -1.31 20.41
N GLY A 84 -9.77 0.03 20.46
CA GLY A 84 -8.61 0.86 20.78
C GLY A 84 -7.72 1.16 19.56
N ILE A 85 -7.22 2.39 19.49
CA ILE A 85 -6.42 2.92 18.36
C ILE A 85 -5.19 2.05 18.09
N LYS A 86 -4.50 1.57 19.15
CA LYS A 86 -3.31 0.72 19.03
C LYS A 86 -3.58 -0.57 18.26
N ARG A 87 -4.64 -1.30 18.63
CA ARG A 87 -4.97 -2.59 18.03
C ARG A 87 -5.42 -2.44 16.58
N VAL A 88 -6.18 -1.40 16.28
CA VAL A 88 -6.62 -1.09 14.90
C VAL A 88 -5.42 -0.75 14.02
N TYR A 89 -4.49 0.07 14.50
CA TYR A 89 -3.29 0.43 13.74
C TYR A 89 -2.39 -0.77 13.46
N ILE A 90 -2.03 -1.56 14.48
CA ILE A 90 -1.20 -2.76 14.32
C ILE A 90 -1.92 -3.82 13.48
N GLY A 91 -3.22 -4.03 13.73
CA GLY A 91 -4.04 -5.01 13.02
C GLY A 91 -4.09 -4.75 11.52
N SER A 92 -4.37 -3.51 11.11
CA SER A 92 -4.40 -3.13 9.69
C SER A 92 -3.04 -3.36 8.98
N GLN A 93 -1.92 -3.06 9.64
CA GLN A 93 -0.58 -3.33 9.11
C GLN A 93 -0.34 -4.84 8.94
N LEU A 94 -0.67 -5.65 9.95
CA LEU A 94 -0.50 -7.10 9.85
C LEU A 94 -1.37 -7.73 8.76
N ILE A 95 -2.65 -7.32 8.66
CA ILE A 95 -3.56 -7.80 7.61
C ILE A 95 -3.01 -7.41 6.23
N TYR A 96 -2.46 -6.21 6.09
CA TYR A 96 -1.82 -5.80 4.84
C TYR A 96 -0.56 -6.61 4.52
N ALA A 97 0.32 -6.84 5.49
CA ALA A 97 1.52 -7.67 5.27
C ALA A 97 1.15 -9.08 4.79
N ILE A 98 0.16 -9.71 5.44
CA ILE A 98 -0.36 -11.02 5.03
C ILE A 98 -0.97 -10.92 3.62
N GLY A 99 -1.75 -9.87 3.34
CA GLY A 99 -2.35 -9.66 2.03
C GLY A 99 -1.33 -9.53 0.91
N MET A 100 -0.25 -8.78 1.13
CA MET A 100 0.82 -8.60 0.14
C MET A 100 1.61 -9.90 -0.08
N ILE A 101 1.87 -10.67 0.97
CA ILE A 101 2.49 -12.00 0.85
C ILE A 101 1.58 -12.93 0.03
N LEU A 102 0.29 -12.98 0.36
CA LEU A 102 -0.68 -13.81 -0.35
C LEU A 102 -0.80 -13.39 -1.81
N MET A 103 -0.72 -12.09 -2.11
CA MET A 103 -0.73 -11.56 -3.47
C MET A 103 0.48 -12.00 -4.29
N GLY A 104 1.66 -12.10 -3.66
CA GLY A 104 2.87 -12.62 -4.30
C GLY A 104 2.83 -14.13 -4.59
N TYR A 105 2.10 -14.90 -3.78
CA TYR A 105 1.94 -16.35 -3.99
C TYR A 105 0.77 -16.70 -4.92
N LEU A 106 -0.40 -16.10 -4.70
CA LEU A 106 -1.63 -16.38 -5.44
C LEU A 106 -1.75 -15.47 -6.65
N HIS A 107 -1.32 -15.96 -7.81
CA HIS A 107 -1.45 -15.29 -9.10
C HIS A 107 -2.88 -15.39 -9.70
N HIS A 108 -3.91 -15.53 -8.85
CA HIS A 108 -5.29 -15.70 -9.28
C HIS A 108 -6.02 -14.37 -9.42
N ARG A 109 -6.75 -14.18 -10.53
CA ARG A 109 -7.45 -12.93 -10.88
C ARG A 109 -8.36 -12.41 -9.75
N ILE A 110 -9.19 -13.29 -9.19
CA ILE A 110 -10.13 -12.93 -8.12
C ILE A 110 -9.40 -12.60 -6.81
N ALA A 111 -8.29 -13.29 -6.51
CA ALA A 111 -7.55 -13.09 -5.27
C ALA A 111 -6.96 -11.66 -5.21
N VAL A 112 -6.40 -11.20 -6.33
CA VAL A 112 -5.85 -9.83 -6.48
C VAL A 112 -6.90 -8.75 -6.24
N ILE A 113 -8.15 -8.96 -6.68
CA ILE A 113 -9.26 -8.03 -6.45
C ILE A 113 -9.64 -7.97 -4.96
N ILE A 114 -9.74 -9.12 -4.30
CA ILE A 114 -10.09 -9.15 -2.87
C ILE A 114 -8.95 -8.55 -2.03
N LEU A 115 -7.71 -8.83 -2.41
CA LEU A 115 -6.52 -8.32 -1.72
C LEU A 115 -6.33 -6.81 -1.90
N SER A 116 -6.84 -6.20 -2.98
CA SER A 116 -6.81 -4.74 -3.11
C SER A 116 -7.70 -4.03 -2.09
N ALA A 117 -8.74 -4.69 -1.57
CA ALA A 117 -9.57 -4.14 -0.50
C ALA A 117 -8.78 -3.96 0.81
N VAL A 118 -7.88 -4.90 1.12
CA VAL A 118 -7.02 -4.83 2.30
C VAL A 118 -6.08 -3.61 2.24
N ALA A 119 -5.55 -3.31 1.05
CA ALA A 119 -4.73 -2.11 0.85
C ALA A 119 -5.52 -0.81 1.09
N GLY A 120 -6.82 -0.78 0.75
CA GLY A 120 -7.70 0.35 1.03
C GLY A 120 -7.90 0.60 2.52
N ILE A 121 -8.07 -0.49 3.29
CA ILE A 121 -8.18 -0.45 4.76
C ILE A 121 -6.90 0.13 5.39
N LEU A 122 -5.73 -0.37 4.98
CA LEU A 122 -4.46 0.16 5.47
C LEU A 122 -4.31 1.64 5.15
N TYR A 123 -4.62 2.05 3.92
CA TYR A 123 -4.49 3.44 3.50
C TYR A 123 -5.37 4.38 4.34
N SER A 124 -6.65 4.05 4.49
CA SER A 124 -7.54 4.84 5.34
C SER A 124 -7.02 4.90 6.78
N THR A 125 -6.51 3.79 7.32
CA THR A 125 -5.95 3.77 8.67
C THR A 125 -4.74 4.69 8.81
N LEU A 126 -3.80 4.65 7.86
CA LEU A 126 -2.59 5.48 7.85
C LEU A 126 -2.91 6.97 7.77
N PHE A 127 -3.96 7.35 7.06
CA PHE A 127 -4.37 8.75 6.93
C PHE A 127 -5.32 9.23 8.01
N THR A 128 -5.85 8.38 8.88
CA THR A 128 -6.78 8.80 9.94
C THR A 128 -6.17 8.69 11.34
N ILE A 129 -5.45 7.61 11.64
CA ILE A 129 -4.95 7.35 12.99
C ILE A 129 -3.94 8.41 13.48
N PRO A 130 -2.96 8.85 12.69
CA PRO A 130 -2.01 9.88 13.14
C PRO A 130 -2.69 11.18 13.55
N TYR A 131 -3.66 11.66 12.78
CA TYR A 131 -4.40 12.88 13.10
C TYR A 131 -5.32 12.71 14.31
N LEU A 132 -5.93 11.52 14.47
CA LEU A 132 -6.70 11.19 15.67
C LEU A 132 -5.81 11.14 16.92
N LEU A 133 -4.58 10.66 16.78
CA LEU A 133 -3.63 10.60 17.88
C LEU A 133 -3.19 12.00 18.30
N ILE A 134 -2.85 12.88 17.34
CA ILE A 134 -2.54 14.29 17.60
C ILE A 134 -3.68 14.97 18.36
N SER A 135 -4.92 14.81 17.89
CA SER A 135 -6.07 15.46 18.54
C SER A 135 -6.30 14.94 19.96
N LYS A 136 -6.10 13.64 20.21
CA LYS A 136 -6.11 13.08 21.57
C LYS A 136 -4.99 13.63 22.45
N TYR A 137 -3.76 13.72 21.96
CA TYR A 137 -2.65 14.29 22.74
C TYR A 137 -2.89 15.74 23.14
N TYR A 138 -3.47 16.56 22.26
CA TYR A 138 -3.85 17.93 22.58
C TYR A 138 -4.99 17.98 23.62
N ARG A 139 -5.99 17.09 23.52
CA ARG A 139 -7.09 17.01 24.49
C ARG A 139 -6.63 16.56 25.89
N SER A 140 -5.66 15.65 25.96
CA SER A 140 -5.13 15.14 27.23
C SER A 140 -4.10 16.06 27.91
N ASN A 141 -3.85 17.27 27.39
CA ASN A 141 -2.88 18.25 27.92
C ASN A 141 -1.45 17.71 28.13
N ILE A 142 -1.10 16.56 27.55
CA ILE A 142 0.24 15.95 27.69
C ILE A 142 1.33 16.89 27.16
N PHE A 143 1.03 17.63 26.08
CA PHE A 143 1.94 18.64 25.54
C PHE A 143 2.16 19.83 26.50
N ASN A 144 1.16 20.21 27.29
CA ASN A 144 1.30 21.29 28.28
C ASN A 144 2.12 20.85 29.50
N GLN A 145 2.08 19.57 29.89
CA GLN A 145 2.91 19.03 30.98
C GLN A 145 4.39 18.88 30.57
N LEU A 146 4.68 18.64 29.28
CA LEU A 146 6.05 18.50 28.76
C LEU A 146 6.68 19.84 28.31
N ASN A 147 5.86 20.86 28.01
CA ASN A 147 6.34 22.18 27.61
C ASN A 147 6.81 23.01 28.80
N THR A 148 8.05 22.78 29.23
CA THR A 148 8.79 23.65 30.17
C THR A 148 9.33 24.93 29.52
N HIS A 149 9.31 25.06 28.19
CA HIS A 149 10.00 26.11 27.43
C HIS A 149 9.12 27.13 26.68
N GLY A 150 7.82 27.25 27.00
CA GLY A 150 6.99 28.34 26.45
C GLY A 150 6.78 28.33 24.92
N GLN A 151 7.09 27.24 24.23
CA GLN A 151 6.78 27.09 22.81
C GLN A 151 5.31 26.77 22.61
N ILE A 152 4.58 27.72 22.04
CA ILE A 152 3.17 27.57 21.66
C ILE A 152 3.11 26.71 20.38
N ARG A 153 3.19 25.37 20.51
CA ARG A 153 2.98 24.45 19.38
C ARG A 153 1.50 24.37 19.06
N GLY A 154 1.11 24.89 17.89
CA GLY A 154 -0.27 24.83 17.40
C GLY A 154 -0.62 23.48 16.79
N ILE A 155 -1.88 23.04 16.96
CA ILE A 155 -2.38 21.75 16.43
C ILE A 155 -2.17 21.66 14.91
N GLY A 156 -2.32 22.80 14.22
CA GLY A 156 -2.16 22.89 12.77
C GLY A 156 -0.73 22.65 12.32
N THR A 157 0.27 23.07 13.10
CA THR A 157 1.69 22.83 12.80
C THR A 157 2.01 21.34 12.91
N ASP A 158 1.53 20.66 13.95
CA ASP A 158 1.74 19.22 14.14
C ASP A 158 1.02 18.40 13.04
N VAL A 159 -0.20 18.79 12.67
CA VAL A 159 -0.93 18.19 11.54
C VAL A 159 -0.18 18.42 10.21
N ALA A 160 0.36 19.62 9.98
CA ALA A 160 1.13 19.92 8.78
C ALA A 160 2.44 19.11 8.70
N VAL A 161 3.11 18.92 9.84
CA VAL A 161 4.30 18.06 9.93
C VAL A 161 3.96 16.60 9.62
N VAL A 162 2.88 16.07 10.17
CA VAL A 162 2.47 14.68 9.85
C VAL A 162 2.13 14.53 8.38
N SER A 163 1.43 15.50 7.78
CA SER A 163 1.14 15.50 6.35
C SER A 163 2.42 15.53 5.50
N SER A 164 3.39 16.39 5.84
CA SER A 164 4.65 16.49 5.10
C SER A 164 5.48 15.22 5.19
N MET A 165 5.48 14.52 6.33
CA MET A 165 6.13 13.21 6.48
C MET A 165 5.55 12.15 5.55
N VAL A 166 4.22 12.13 5.38
CA VAL A 166 3.55 11.18 4.47
C VAL A 166 3.90 11.46 3.01
N PHE A 167 3.93 12.73 2.60
CA PHE A 167 4.35 13.09 1.24
C PHE A 167 5.83 12.77 0.99
N LEU A 168 6.70 13.03 1.97
CA LEU A 168 8.12 12.72 1.88
C LEU A 168 8.35 11.20 1.73
N ALA A 169 7.62 10.39 2.50
CA ALA A 169 7.67 8.94 2.39
C ALA A 169 7.23 8.45 1.00
N GLN A 170 6.17 9.04 0.43
CA GLN A 170 5.71 8.69 -0.93
C GLN A 170 6.74 9.06 -2.00
N LEU A 171 7.40 10.22 -1.89
CA LEU A 171 8.46 10.63 -2.80
C LEU A 171 9.65 9.68 -2.73
N PHE A 172 10.09 9.35 -1.51
CA PHE A 172 11.20 8.40 -1.30
C PHE A 172 10.88 7.01 -1.88
N LEU A 173 9.68 6.50 -1.64
CA LEU A 173 9.23 5.23 -2.21
C LEU A 173 9.22 5.30 -3.74
N SER A 174 8.70 6.38 -4.33
CA SER A 174 8.62 6.53 -5.78
C SER A 174 10.00 6.58 -6.45
N LEU A 175 11.01 7.18 -5.80
CA LEU A 175 12.38 7.25 -6.32
C LEU A 175 13.11 5.90 -6.24
N THR A 176 12.93 5.18 -5.13
CA THR A 176 13.70 3.96 -4.85
C THR A 176 13.09 2.73 -5.50
N MET A 177 11.76 2.62 -5.54
CA MET A 177 11.08 1.39 -5.95
C MET A 177 11.38 0.98 -7.39
N GLY A 178 11.56 1.94 -8.30
CA GLY A 178 11.95 1.65 -9.69
C GLY A 178 13.32 0.94 -9.80
N THR A 179 14.29 1.34 -8.98
CA THR A 179 15.61 0.69 -8.93
C THR A 179 15.52 -0.74 -8.37
N PHE A 180 14.70 -0.97 -7.34
CA PHE A 180 14.46 -2.31 -6.81
C PHE A 180 13.83 -3.25 -7.83
N ILE A 181 12.86 -2.77 -8.62
CA ILE A 181 12.25 -3.56 -9.69
C ILE A 181 13.28 -3.90 -10.78
N HIS A 182 14.11 -2.93 -11.18
CA HIS A 182 15.15 -3.15 -12.18
C HIS A 182 16.20 -4.17 -11.72
N LEU A 183 16.62 -4.11 -10.45
CA LEU A 183 17.59 -5.05 -9.87
C LEU A 183 17.03 -6.46 -9.71
N ALA A 184 15.77 -6.60 -9.29
CA ALA A 184 15.14 -7.90 -9.07
C ALA A 184 14.65 -8.55 -10.37
N GLY A 185 14.44 -7.77 -11.44
CA GLY A 185 13.92 -8.26 -12.72
C GLY A 185 12.46 -8.74 -12.69
N SER A 186 11.73 -8.49 -11.59
CA SER A 186 10.35 -8.91 -11.39
C SER A 186 9.58 -7.92 -10.53
N THR A 187 8.30 -7.70 -10.85
CA THR A 187 7.39 -6.85 -10.08
C THR A 187 6.93 -7.49 -8.77
N ILE A 188 7.17 -8.79 -8.57
CA ILE A 188 6.87 -9.49 -7.30
C ILE A 188 7.65 -8.87 -6.14
N ILE A 189 8.84 -8.29 -6.40
CA ILE A 189 9.65 -7.60 -5.37
C ILE A 189 8.87 -6.48 -4.67
N VAL A 190 7.91 -5.83 -5.35
CA VAL A 190 7.03 -4.80 -4.77
C VAL A 190 6.25 -5.37 -3.60
N THR A 191 5.70 -6.57 -3.75
CA THR A 191 4.88 -7.22 -2.72
C THR A 191 5.71 -7.64 -1.51
N ILE A 192 6.97 -8.07 -1.73
CA ILE A 192 7.91 -8.47 -0.68
C ILE A 192 8.40 -7.24 0.10
N VAL A 193 8.81 -6.18 -0.59
CA VAL A 193 9.26 -4.95 0.06
C VAL A 193 8.11 -4.34 0.87
N ALA A 194 6.89 -4.31 0.31
CA ALA A 194 5.71 -3.80 1.00
C ALA A 194 5.37 -4.60 2.27
N SER A 195 5.48 -5.93 2.25
CA SER A 195 5.20 -6.75 3.43
C SER A 195 6.24 -6.54 4.53
N ILE A 196 7.53 -6.50 4.18
CA ILE A 196 8.61 -6.20 5.15
C ILE A 196 8.40 -4.82 5.77
N LEU A 197 8.14 -3.80 4.94
CA LEU A 197 7.96 -2.42 5.42
C LEU A 197 6.73 -2.29 6.32
N SER A 198 5.65 -3.03 6.01
CA SER A 198 4.44 -3.05 6.83
C SER A 198 4.64 -3.78 8.17
N ILE A 199 5.41 -4.87 8.20
CA ILE A 199 5.80 -5.54 9.45
C ILE A 199 6.65 -4.59 10.31
N CYS A 200 7.63 -3.91 9.72
CA CYS A 200 8.40 -2.87 10.42
C CYS A 200 7.47 -1.77 10.95
N GLY A 201 6.48 -1.33 10.15
CA GLY A 201 5.47 -0.38 10.58
C GLY A 201 4.64 -0.87 11.78
N ALA A 202 4.28 -2.16 11.81
CA ALA A 202 3.57 -2.78 12.93
C ALA A 202 4.42 -2.87 14.20
N ILE A 203 5.73 -3.10 14.07
CA ILE A 203 6.66 -3.11 15.21
C ILE A 203 6.82 -1.69 15.76
N SER A 204 7.08 -0.71 14.89
CA SER A 204 7.20 0.70 15.29
C SER A 204 5.91 1.24 15.93
N ALA A 205 4.75 0.83 15.41
CA ALA A 205 3.45 1.13 16.02
C ALA A 205 3.34 0.70 17.48
N THR A 206 4.00 -0.40 17.85
CA THR A 206 3.95 -0.93 19.22
C THR A 206 4.66 -0.03 20.23
N GLN A 207 5.65 0.75 19.77
CA GLN A 207 6.46 1.65 20.58
C GLN A 207 5.81 3.02 20.82
N ILE A 208 4.71 3.33 20.12
CA ILE A 208 4.01 4.61 20.26
C ILE A 208 3.19 4.59 21.56
N LEU A 209 3.23 5.70 22.31
CA LEU A 209 2.38 5.91 23.47
C LEU A 209 0.96 6.25 23.00
N TYR A 210 -0.02 5.44 23.32
CA TYR A 210 -1.42 5.74 23.00
C TYR A 210 -2.07 6.34 24.24
N PRO A 211 -2.41 7.64 24.26
CA PRO A 211 -3.21 8.20 25.34
C PRO A 211 -4.61 7.58 25.26
N ASP A 212 -5.00 6.89 26.33
CA ASP A 212 -6.32 6.26 26.47
C ASP A 212 -7.43 7.31 26.39
#